data_AF-A0A397J6C2-F1
#
_entry.id   AF-A0A397J6C2-F1
#
_cell.length_a   1.000
_cell.length_b   1.000
_cell.length_c   1.000
_cell.angle_alpha   90.00
_cell.angle_beta   90.00
_cell.angle_gamma   90.00
#
_symmetry.space_group_name_H-M   'P 1'
#
loop_
_entity.id
_entity.type
_entity.pdbx_description
1 polymer ?
#
loop_
_entity_poly.entity_id
_entity_poly.type
_entity_poly.pdbx_seq_one_letter_code
_entity_poly.pdbx_strand_id
1 'polypeptide(L)'
;MFFGPSILELVSKNKVYVLCLSIGNESGLGEIRKKELEASCVSFGINIENVTCLDHPLLQDGPINVWDIELISEILNYHVNKNDVDMIITFDDHGISGHSNHISTYYGSKKFIDSINNNNNNNNITIVESKKSISLYKLTSINVIRKYISIFDIFPTYLTLLMNNNNNNNNNNDNNNSNNNNNNNNNDNDNDNNNSNNNNNNNNNNNYNNDGNNQQQHYLTTTQFPNHLIFVSNFDQFIKARNSMLKCHKSQLVWFRYLYIIFSRYMIINVLSKELI
;
A
#
# COMPACT_ATOMS: atom_id res chain seq x y z
N MET A 1 -15.45 -5.28 -9.23
CA MET A 1 -15.17 -6.68 -8.87
C MET A 1 -14.19 -6.80 -7.72
N PHE A 2 -13.03 -6.14 -7.78
CA PHE A 2 -11.96 -6.35 -6.80
C PHE A 2 -12.06 -5.47 -5.54
N PHE A 3 -12.47 -4.21 -5.72
CA PHE A 3 -12.43 -3.16 -4.68
C PHE A 3 -13.80 -2.81 -4.10
N GLY A 4 -14.81 -3.66 -4.24
CA GLY A 4 -16.18 -3.37 -3.78
C GLY A 4 -16.24 -2.99 -2.30
N PRO A 5 -15.70 -3.84 -1.39
CA PRO A 5 -15.63 -3.52 0.03
C PRO A 5 -14.90 -2.21 0.35
N SER A 6 -13.72 -1.98 -0.23
CA SER A 6 -12.94 -0.76 0.07
C SER A 6 -13.61 0.49 -0.46
N ILE A 7 -14.16 0.47 -1.68
CA ILE A 7 -14.84 1.64 -2.26
C ILE A 7 -16.07 2.02 -1.43
N LEU A 8 -16.93 1.06 -1.09
CA LEU A 8 -18.17 1.33 -0.37
C LEU A 8 -17.93 1.93 1.03
N GLU A 9 -16.87 1.47 1.72
CA GLU A 9 -16.48 2.05 3.00
C GLU A 9 -15.87 3.44 2.83
N LEU A 10 -14.94 3.61 1.89
CA LEU A 10 -14.21 4.88 1.70
C LEU A 10 -15.11 6.00 1.22
N VAL A 11 -16.05 5.73 0.30
CA VAL A 11 -17.01 6.73 -0.21
C VAL A 11 -17.88 7.31 0.90
N SER A 12 -18.15 6.54 1.96
CA SER A 12 -18.99 7.02 3.07
C SER A 12 -18.33 8.11 3.93
N LYS A 13 -16.99 8.23 3.86
CA LYS A 13 -16.19 9.06 4.77
C LYS A 13 -15.22 10.00 4.04
N ASN A 14 -14.98 9.78 2.74
CA ASN A 14 -13.90 10.43 2.00
C ASN A 14 -14.37 10.82 0.59
N LYS A 15 -13.67 11.80 0.00
CA LYS A 15 -13.80 12.09 -1.43
C LYS A 15 -13.01 11.06 -2.23
N VAL A 16 -13.72 10.20 -2.96
CA VAL A 16 -13.12 9.11 -3.76
C VAL A 16 -13.11 9.50 -5.23
N TYR A 17 -11.96 9.27 -5.87
CA TYR A 17 -11.76 9.39 -7.31
C TYR A 17 -11.44 8.02 -7.92
N VAL A 18 -11.91 7.79 -9.14
CA VAL A 18 -11.62 6.56 -9.90
C VAL A 18 -10.92 6.95 -11.18
N LEU A 19 -9.67 6.50 -11.32
CA LEU A 19 -8.89 6.63 -12.55
C LEU A 19 -8.80 5.25 -13.22
N CYS A 20 -9.43 5.12 -14.38
CA CYS A 20 -9.34 3.95 -15.22
C CYS A 20 -8.40 4.26 -16.40
N LEU A 21 -7.28 3.55 -16.49
CA LEU A 21 -6.22 3.82 -17.45
C LEU A 21 -6.53 3.37 -18.88
N SER A 22 -7.63 2.66 -19.08
CA SER A 22 -8.09 2.16 -20.37
C SER A 22 -9.60 2.07 -20.40
N ILE A 23 -10.23 2.36 -21.55
CA ILE A 23 -11.67 2.16 -21.74
C ILE A 23 -12.06 0.68 -21.92
N GLY A 24 -11.09 -0.23 -22.00
CA GLY A 24 -11.38 -1.66 -22.15
C GLY A 24 -11.82 -2.02 -23.57
N ASN A 25 -11.14 -1.52 -24.60
CA ASN A 25 -11.56 -1.64 -25.99
C ASN A 25 -11.01 -2.87 -26.73
N GLU A 26 -10.36 -3.83 -26.06
CA GLU A 26 -9.82 -5.05 -26.71
C GLU A 26 -10.85 -5.77 -27.60
N SER A 27 -12.12 -5.77 -27.19
CA SER A 27 -13.23 -6.39 -27.95
C SER A 27 -14.06 -5.41 -28.79
N GLY A 28 -13.59 -4.18 -28.99
CA GLY A 28 -14.32 -3.12 -29.71
C GLY A 28 -15.51 -2.52 -28.93
N LEU A 29 -15.58 -2.73 -27.61
CA LEU A 29 -16.71 -2.30 -26.76
C LEU A 29 -16.32 -1.17 -25.79
N GLY A 30 -15.21 -0.47 -26.01
CA GLY A 30 -14.63 0.47 -25.05
C GLY A 30 -15.58 1.60 -24.64
N GLU A 31 -16.28 2.22 -25.60
CA GLU A 31 -17.27 3.28 -25.31
C GLU A 31 -18.46 2.78 -24.46
N ILE A 32 -18.88 1.54 -24.68
CA ILE A 32 -19.94 0.91 -23.87
C ILE A 32 -19.39 0.66 -22.47
N ARG A 33 -18.20 0.06 -22.36
CA ARG A 33 -17.54 -0.32 -21.10
C ARG A 33 -17.20 0.89 -20.24
N LYS A 34 -16.85 2.02 -20.85
CA LYS A 34 -16.68 3.31 -20.17
C LYS A 34 -17.99 3.74 -19.49
N LYS A 35 -19.10 3.77 -20.22
CA LYS A 35 -20.43 4.13 -19.66
C LYS A 35 -20.88 3.15 -18.58
N GLU A 36 -20.58 1.87 -18.76
CA GLU A 36 -20.85 0.82 -17.77
C GLU A 36 -20.05 1.04 -16.47
N LEU A 37 -18.76 1.38 -16.59
CA LEU A 37 -17.91 1.71 -15.45
C LEU A 37 -18.37 2.97 -14.72
N GLU A 38 -18.70 4.03 -15.46
CA GLU A 38 -19.26 5.28 -14.94
C GLU A 38 -20.55 5.02 -14.15
N ALA A 39 -21.50 4.27 -14.74
CA ALA A 39 -22.74 3.88 -14.06
C ALA A 39 -22.49 3.06 -12.79
N SER A 40 -21.49 2.17 -12.81
CA SER A 40 -21.10 1.38 -11.64
C SER A 40 -20.51 2.24 -10.54
N CYS A 41 -19.65 3.21 -10.87
CA CYS A 41 -19.08 4.15 -9.90
C CYS A 41 -20.17 5.01 -9.25
N VAL A 42 -21.10 5.55 -10.04
CA VAL A 42 -22.27 6.30 -9.54
C VAL A 42 -23.11 5.43 -8.61
N SER A 43 -23.34 4.16 -8.95
CA SER A 43 -24.06 3.24 -8.07
C SER A 43 -23.38 2.99 -6.71
N PHE A 44 -22.06 3.20 -6.62
CA PHE A 44 -21.30 3.15 -5.36
C PHE A 44 -21.33 4.47 -4.57
N GLY A 45 -21.88 5.54 -5.14
CA GLY A 45 -21.95 6.86 -4.52
C GLY A 45 -20.80 7.79 -4.91
N ILE A 46 -20.03 7.42 -5.94
CA ILE A 46 -18.95 8.26 -6.47
C ILE A 46 -19.56 9.28 -7.42
N ASN A 47 -19.24 10.57 -7.24
CA ASN A 47 -19.66 11.59 -8.21
C ASN A 47 -19.03 11.29 -9.58
N ILE A 48 -19.82 11.39 -10.64
CA ILE A 48 -19.36 11.15 -12.02
C ILE A 48 -18.18 12.05 -12.40
N GLU A 49 -18.11 13.28 -11.87
CA GLU A 49 -16.99 14.20 -12.09
C GLU A 49 -15.65 13.68 -11.53
N ASN A 50 -15.70 12.75 -10.57
CA ASN A 50 -14.54 12.12 -9.96
C ASN A 50 -14.13 10.82 -10.67
N VAL A 51 -14.80 10.45 -11.76
CA VAL A 51 -14.50 9.25 -12.56
C VAL A 51 -13.83 9.68 -13.86
N THR A 52 -12.62 9.17 -14.11
CA THR A 52 -11.89 9.41 -15.35
C THR A 52 -11.57 8.07 -16.00
N CYS A 53 -11.91 7.93 -17.29
CA CYS A 53 -11.50 6.79 -18.10
C CYS A 53 -10.66 7.29 -19.27
N LEU A 54 -9.45 6.77 -19.40
CA LEU A 54 -8.51 7.14 -20.45
C LEU A 54 -8.67 6.23 -21.66
N ASP A 55 -8.61 6.83 -22.85
CA ASP A 55 -8.39 6.12 -24.11
C ASP A 55 -7.05 6.57 -24.68
N HIS A 56 -5.98 5.95 -24.20
CA HIS A 56 -4.62 6.29 -24.59
C HIS A 56 -4.05 5.19 -25.50
N PRO A 57 -3.42 5.51 -26.65
CA PRO A 57 -2.93 4.50 -27.59
C PRO A 57 -1.90 3.54 -26.99
N LEU A 58 -1.12 3.99 -26.00
CA LEU A 58 -0.13 3.17 -25.28
C LEU A 58 -0.70 2.39 -24.08
N LEU A 59 -1.99 2.60 -23.72
CA LEU A 59 -2.64 1.96 -22.56
C LEU A 59 -3.85 1.12 -22.99
N GLN A 60 -3.78 0.50 -24.18
CA GLN A 60 -4.84 -0.38 -24.65
C GLN A 60 -4.86 -1.69 -23.86
N ASP A 61 -6.04 -2.15 -23.48
CA ASP A 61 -6.20 -3.34 -22.65
C ASP A 61 -5.88 -4.64 -23.40
N GLY A 62 -5.56 -5.69 -22.63
CA GLY A 62 -5.23 -7.00 -23.17
C GLY A 62 -4.46 -7.85 -22.15
N PRO A 63 -4.52 -9.18 -22.23
CA PRO A 63 -3.96 -10.08 -21.23
C PRO A 63 -2.42 -10.09 -21.21
N ILE A 64 -1.78 -9.75 -22.34
CA ILE A 64 -0.32 -9.72 -22.50
C ILE A 64 0.25 -8.31 -22.66
N ASN A 65 -0.62 -7.29 -22.78
CA ASN A 65 -0.17 -5.92 -22.99
C ASN A 65 0.49 -5.43 -21.70
N VAL A 66 1.75 -5.00 -21.81
CA VAL A 66 2.45 -4.36 -20.69
C VAL A 66 2.37 -2.87 -20.95
N TRP A 67 1.76 -2.14 -20.01
CA TRP A 67 1.66 -0.69 -20.09
C TRP A 67 2.94 -0.02 -19.62
N ASP A 68 3.25 1.12 -20.24
CA ASP A 68 4.40 1.95 -19.93
C ASP A 68 4.32 2.51 -18.50
N ILE A 69 5.34 2.20 -17.70
CA ILE A 69 5.42 2.53 -16.28
C ILE A 69 5.66 4.04 -16.09
N GLU A 70 6.45 4.69 -16.96
CA GLU A 70 6.70 6.13 -16.90
C GLU A 70 5.42 6.90 -17.22
N LEU A 71 4.73 6.51 -18.28
CA LEU A 71 3.47 7.14 -18.66
C LEU A 71 2.42 7.05 -17.54
N ILE A 72 2.28 5.89 -16.89
CA ILE A 72 1.37 5.74 -15.75
C ILE A 72 1.78 6.68 -14.60
N SER A 73 3.09 6.78 -14.32
CA SER A 73 3.62 7.68 -13.29
C SER A 73 3.29 9.15 -13.58
N GLU A 74 3.46 9.60 -14.83
CA GLU A 74 3.10 10.96 -15.27
C GLU A 74 1.60 11.24 -15.17
N ILE A 75 0.76 10.29 -15.60
CA ILE A 75 -0.69 10.37 -15.48
C ILE A 75 -1.10 10.47 -14.01
N LEU A 76 -0.53 9.65 -13.13
CA LEU A 76 -0.79 9.72 -11.70
C LEU A 76 -0.37 11.07 -11.12
N ASN A 77 0.79 11.58 -11.50
CA ASN A 77 1.24 12.90 -11.07
C ASN A 77 0.23 13.99 -11.45
N TYR A 78 -0.27 13.99 -12.67
CA TYR A 78 -1.32 14.94 -13.08
C TYR A 78 -2.59 14.81 -12.23
N HIS A 79 -3.14 13.60 -12.10
CA HIS A 79 -4.42 13.37 -11.42
C HIS A 79 -4.35 13.56 -9.90
N VAL A 80 -3.24 13.21 -9.27
CA VAL A 80 -3.03 13.36 -7.83
C VAL A 80 -2.95 14.84 -7.46
N ASN A 81 -2.18 15.64 -8.21
CA ASN A 81 -2.08 17.08 -7.98
C ASN A 81 -3.40 17.79 -8.29
N LYS A 82 -4.03 17.49 -9.42
CA LYS A 82 -5.31 18.09 -9.84
C LYS A 82 -6.42 17.92 -8.80
N ASN A 83 -6.49 16.72 -8.20
CA ASN A 83 -7.60 16.32 -7.34
C ASN A 83 -7.27 16.40 -5.85
N ASP A 84 -6.07 16.87 -5.51
CA ASP A 84 -5.54 16.91 -4.15
C ASP A 84 -5.67 15.55 -3.44
N VAL A 85 -5.11 14.48 -4.05
CA VAL A 85 -5.15 13.12 -3.49
C VAL A 85 -3.99 12.89 -2.52
N ASP A 86 -4.26 12.24 -1.38
CA ASP A 86 -3.27 11.83 -0.36
C ASP A 86 -3.12 10.30 -0.23
N MET A 87 -4.02 9.53 -0.84
CA MET A 87 -4.00 8.06 -0.81
C MET A 87 -4.29 7.48 -2.19
N ILE A 88 -3.42 6.59 -2.65
CA ILE A 88 -3.60 5.78 -3.87
C ILE A 88 -3.87 4.34 -3.44
N ILE A 89 -4.91 3.73 -4.03
CA ILE A 89 -5.20 2.30 -3.89
C ILE A 89 -5.13 1.67 -5.27
N THR A 90 -4.31 0.62 -5.42
CA THR A 90 -4.11 -0.08 -6.70
C THR A 90 -3.94 -1.59 -6.48
N PHE A 91 -3.64 -2.33 -7.54
CA PHE A 91 -3.28 -3.75 -7.47
C PHE A 91 -1.87 -3.93 -6.90
N ASP A 92 -1.52 -5.15 -6.50
CA ASP A 92 -0.13 -5.49 -6.16
C ASP A 92 0.66 -5.99 -7.37
N ASP A 93 1.92 -6.37 -7.11
CA ASP A 93 2.88 -6.92 -8.07
C ASP A 93 2.43 -8.25 -8.72
N HIS A 94 1.41 -8.90 -8.17
CA HIS A 94 0.85 -10.14 -8.71
C HIS A 94 -0.41 -9.90 -9.56
N GLY A 95 -0.99 -8.70 -9.54
CA GLY A 95 -2.12 -8.32 -10.40
C GLY A 95 -3.36 -9.20 -10.25
N ILE A 96 -3.64 -9.71 -9.05
CA ILE A 96 -4.71 -10.67 -8.68
C ILE A 96 -4.53 -12.06 -9.26
N SER A 97 -4.37 -12.16 -10.57
CA SER A 97 -4.23 -13.41 -11.33
C SER A 97 -3.14 -13.31 -12.40
N GLY A 98 -2.16 -12.42 -12.21
CA GLY A 98 -1.07 -12.21 -13.16
C GLY A 98 -1.43 -11.37 -14.38
N HIS A 99 -2.48 -10.54 -14.30
CA HIS A 99 -2.88 -9.73 -15.46
C HIS A 99 -1.88 -8.59 -15.69
N SER A 100 -1.26 -8.51 -16.86
CA SER A 100 -0.19 -7.55 -17.17
C SER A 100 -0.58 -6.10 -16.89
N ASN A 101 -1.76 -5.65 -17.32
CA ASN A 101 -2.25 -4.29 -17.02
C ASN A 101 -2.33 -3.99 -15.52
N HIS A 102 -2.79 -4.93 -14.68
CA HIS A 102 -2.84 -4.73 -13.23
C HIS A 102 -1.42 -4.59 -12.66
N ILE A 103 -0.49 -5.43 -13.13
CA ILE A 103 0.91 -5.37 -12.71
C ILE A 103 1.54 -4.03 -13.13
N SER A 104 1.27 -3.55 -14.35
CA SER A 104 1.72 -2.23 -14.80
C SER A 104 1.15 -1.10 -13.94
N THR A 105 -0.12 -1.18 -13.51
CA THR A 105 -0.69 -0.17 -12.60
C THR A 105 0.03 -0.12 -11.26
N TYR A 106 0.48 -1.27 -10.75
CA TYR A 106 1.28 -1.34 -9.52
C TYR A 106 2.64 -0.66 -9.71
N TYR A 107 3.40 -1.07 -10.72
CA TYR A 107 4.75 -0.51 -10.94
C TYR A 107 4.73 0.97 -11.31
N GLY A 108 3.74 1.43 -12.09
CA GLY A 108 3.56 2.84 -12.39
C GLY A 108 3.26 3.67 -11.13
N SER A 109 2.42 3.13 -10.23
CA SER A 109 2.12 3.76 -8.94
C SER A 109 3.33 3.80 -8.02
N LYS A 110 4.12 2.72 -7.98
CA LYS A 110 5.36 2.66 -7.20
C LYS A 110 6.37 3.70 -7.70
N LYS A 111 6.61 3.74 -9.00
CA LYS A 111 7.52 4.71 -9.63
C LYS A 111 7.10 6.15 -9.33
N PHE A 112 5.81 6.46 -9.38
CA PHE A 112 5.29 7.77 -9.03
C PHE A 112 5.67 8.17 -7.60
N ILE A 113 5.46 7.27 -6.63
CA ILE A 113 5.81 7.56 -5.23
C ILE A 113 7.32 7.68 -5.02
N ASP A 114 8.11 6.81 -5.65
CA ASP A 114 9.58 6.89 -5.62
C ASP A 114 10.07 8.24 -6.18
N SER A 115 9.44 8.74 -7.26
CA SER A 115 9.77 10.03 -7.86
C SER A 115 9.50 11.21 -6.91
N ILE A 116 8.37 11.17 -6.19
CA ILE A 116 8.03 12.18 -5.18
C ILE A 116 9.06 12.14 -4.04
N ASN A 117 9.40 10.95 -3.54
CA ASN A 117 10.33 10.79 -2.43
C ASN A 117 11.77 11.15 -2.79
N ASN A 118 12.21 10.93 -4.03
CA ASN A 118 13.53 11.34 -4.49
C ASN A 118 13.65 12.85 -4.67
N ASN A 119 12.63 13.50 -5.28
CA ASN A 119 12.57 14.97 -5.37
C ASN A 119 12.60 15.62 -3.98
N ASN A 120 11.96 14.95 -3.02
CA ASN A 120 11.91 15.34 -1.63
C ASN A 120 13.26 15.29 -0.90
N ASN A 121 14.20 14.47 -1.35
CA ASN A 121 15.54 14.32 -0.77
C ASN A 121 16.59 15.24 -1.42
N ASN A 122 16.37 15.63 -2.68
CA ASN A 122 17.32 16.45 -3.45
C ASN A 122 17.15 17.97 -3.24
N ASN A 123 16.07 18.41 -2.60
CA ASN A 123 15.80 19.85 -2.39
C ASN A 123 16.47 20.38 -1.10
N ASN A 124 17.60 21.06 -1.24
CA ASN A 124 18.15 21.98 -0.24
C ASN A 124 17.16 23.15 -0.01
N ILE A 125 16.46 23.12 1.12
CA ILE A 125 15.72 24.17 1.86
C ILE A 125 15.38 25.47 1.11
N THR A 126 14.08 25.79 0.94
CA THR A 126 13.47 27.04 1.45
C THR A 126 11.93 27.07 1.32
N ILE A 127 11.29 27.39 2.45
CA ILE A 127 9.90 27.84 2.66
C ILE A 127 8.80 26.77 2.60
N VAL A 128 8.03 26.79 3.69
CA VAL A 128 6.93 25.94 4.12
C VAL A 128 5.79 25.96 3.11
N GLU A 129 5.82 25.06 2.12
CA GLU A 129 4.59 24.40 1.68
C GLU A 129 4.54 23.06 2.41
N SER A 130 3.46 22.82 3.15
CA SER A 130 3.23 21.58 3.87
C SER A 130 3.32 20.41 2.91
N LYS A 131 4.48 19.73 2.93
CA LYS A 131 4.83 18.58 2.10
C LYS A 131 3.76 17.50 2.25
N LYS A 132 2.92 17.34 1.23
CA LYS A 132 1.84 16.38 1.25
C LYS A 132 2.41 14.96 1.12
N SER A 133 2.30 14.17 2.18
CA SER A 133 2.65 12.75 2.13
C SER A 133 1.55 11.99 1.41
N ILE A 134 1.91 11.24 0.37
CA ILE A 134 0.98 10.38 -0.37
C ILE A 134 1.25 8.93 0.03
N SER A 135 0.22 8.22 0.48
CA SER A 135 0.31 6.80 0.82
C SER A 135 -0.15 5.92 -0.33
N LEU A 136 0.64 4.90 -0.67
CA LEU A 136 0.28 3.88 -1.64
C LEU A 136 -0.15 2.59 -0.94
N TYR A 137 -1.35 2.12 -1.26
CA TYR A 137 -1.91 0.86 -0.81
C TYR A 137 -2.16 -0.08 -1.98
N LYS A 138 -1.81 -1.35 -1.80
CA LYS A 138 -2.00 -2.40 -2.79
C LYS A 138 -2.95 -3.48 -2.29
N LEU A 139 -3.88 -3.90 -3.15
CA LEU A 139 -4.77 -5.02 -2.87
C LEU A 139 -3.97 -6.32 -2.91
N THR A 140 -3.87 -6.99 -1.76
CA THR A 140 -3.08 -8.22 -1.63
C THR A 140 -3.70 -9.35 -2.47
N SER A 141 -2.92 -9.85 -3.42
CA SER A 141 -3.20 -11.06 -4.17
C SER A 141 -3.09 -12.27 -3.26
N ILE A 142 -3.98 -13.23 -3.48
CA ILE A 142 -4.07 -14.43 -2.66
C ILE A 142 -4.22 -15.68 -3.52
N ASN A 143 -3.91 -16.82 -2.93
CA ASN A 143 -3.98 -18.11 -3.60
C ASN A 143 -5.39 -18.41 -4.14
N VAL A 144 -5.47 -19.26 -5.18
CA VAL A 144 -6.72 -19.54 -5.90
C VAL A 144 -7.79 -20.15 -4.98
N ILE A 145 -7.41 -21.01 -4.03
CA ILE A 145 -8.36 -21.63 -3.09
C ILE A 145 -9.04 -20.54 -2.26
N ARG A 146 -8.24 -19.75 -1.53
CA ARG A 146 -8.71 -18.62 -0.72
C ARG A 146 -9.48 -17.59 -1.52
N LYS A 147 -9.22 -17.49 -2.83
CA LYS A 147 -9.91 -16.58 -3.75
C LYS A 147 -11.37 -16.95 -3.93
N TYR A 148 -11.71 -18.23 -3.86
CA TYR A 148 -13.04 -18.76 -4.18
C TYR A 148 -13.78 -19.40 -3.00
N ILE A 149 -13.27 -19.30 -1.76
CA ILE A 149 -14.01 -19.74 -0.56
C ILE A 149 -14.92 -18.65 0.03
N SER A 150 -15.11 -17.52 -0.66
CA SER A 150 -16.09 -16.48 -0.29
C SER A 150 -15.95 -16.02 1.18
N ILE A 151 -17.06 -15.97 1.93
CA ILE A 151 -17.14 -15.55 3.33
C ILE A 151 -16.23 -16.36 4.26
N PHE A 152 -15.94 -17.62 3.92
CA PHE A 152 -15.09 -18.49 4.72
C PHE A 152 -13.63 -18.03 4.74
N ASP A 153 -13.21 -17.10 3.87
CA ASP A 153 -11.84 -16.56 3.91
C ASP A 153 -11.61 -15.49 5.00
N ILE A 154 -12.65 -15.00 5.69
CA ILE A 154 -12.50 -14.02 6.77
C ILE A 154 -11.62 -14.58 7.89
N PHE A 155 -11.95 -15.78 8.38
CA PHE A 155 -11.21 -16.42 9.47
C PHE A 155 -9.72 -16.68 9.14
N PRO A 156 -9.36 -17.36 8.04
CA PRO A 156 -7.94 -17.57 7.69
C PRO A 156 -7.21 -16.26 7.38
N THR A 157 -7.91 -15.21 6.92
CA THR A 157 -7.31 -13.88 6.78
C THR A 157 -6.89 -13.30 8.11
N TYR A 158 -7.80 -13.29 9.09
CA TYR A 158 -7.49 -12.76 10.42
C TYR A 158 -6.34 -13.55 11.07
N LEU A 159 -6.37 -14.88 10.95
CA LEU A 159 -5.30 -15.74 11.45
C LEU A 159 -3.94 -15.45 10.79
N THR A 160 -3.90 -15.25 9.47
CA THR A 160 -2.67 -14.90 8.74
C THR A 160 -2.09 -13.57 9.23
N LEU A 161 -2.95 -12.57 9.43
CA LEU A 161 -2.53 -11.24 9.89
C LEU A 161 -2.02 -11.26 11.34
N LEU A 162 -2.66 -12.03 12.22
CA LEU A 162 -2.17 -12.24 13.59
C LEU A 162 -0.79 -12.92 13.60
N MET A 163 -0.61 -13.98 12.81
CA MET A 163 0.67 -14.70 12.72
C MET A 163 1.79 -13.80 12.19
N ASN A 164 1.52 -13.00 11.15
CA ASN A 164 2.51 -12.06 10.60
C ASN A 164 2.89 -10.97 11.61
N ASN A 165 1.93 -10.43 12.37
CA ASN A 165 2.22 -9.45 13.42
C ASN A 165 3.12 -10.04 14.53
N ASN A 166 2.86 -11.29 14.94
CA ASN A 166 3.68 -11.96 15.96
C ASN A 166 5.11 -12.25 15.47
N ASN A 167 5.27 -12.68 14.22
CA ASN A 167 6.60 -12.94 13.65
C ASN A 167 7.44 -11.66 13.50
N ASN A 168 6.82 -10.54 13.12
CA ASN A 168 7.52 -9.24 13.05
C ASN A 168 7.99 -8.76 14.44
N ASN A 169 7.22 -9.03 15.50
CA ASN A 169 7.63 -8.70 16.87
C ASN A 169 8.81 -9.56 17.36
N ASN A 170 8.87 -10.84 16.96
CA ASN A 170 9.99 -11.71 17.32
C ASN A 170 11.28 -11.33 16.60
N ASN A 171 11.23 -11.02 15.29
CA ASN A 171 12.42 -10.62 14.53
C ASN A 171 13.03 -9.28 15.01
N ASN A 172 12.23 -8.37 15.56
CA ASN A 172 12.75 -7.14 16.17
C ASN A 172 13.43 -7.37 17.53
N ASN A 173 13.11 -8.46 18.22
CA ASN A 173 13.72 -8.81 19.51
C ASN A 173 15.08 -9.51 19.33
N ASP A 174 15.22 -10.32 18.28
CA ASP A 174 16.47 -11.05 18.01
C ASP A 174 17.57 -10.13 17.45
N ASN A 175 17.21 -9.08 16.71
CA ASN A 175 18.17 -8.09 16.22
C ASN A 175 18.72 -7.14 17.31
N ASN A 176 18.09 -7.07 18.49
CA ASN A 176 18.62 -6.32 19.62
C ASN A 176 19.56 -7.15 20.52
N ASN A 177 19.70 -8.45 20.28
CA ASN A 177 20.49 -9.34 21.13
C ASN A 177 21.80 -9.87 20.48
N SER A 178 22.16 -9.40 19.28
CA SER A 178 23.37 -9.85 18.58
C SER A 178 24.55 -8.87 18.61
N ASN A 179 24.43 -7.72 19.32
CA ASN A 179 25.50 -6.72 19.34
C ASN A 179 26.17 -6.52 20.71
N ASN A 180 26.22 -7.57 21.54
CA ASN A 180 26.98 -7.50 22.78
C ASN A 180 27.61 -8.85 23.16
N ASN A 181 28.59 -9.30 22.38
CA ASN A 181 29.67 -10.15 22.89
C ASN A 181 30.82 -10.22 21.90
N ASN A 182 31.75 -9.27 22.02
CA ASN A 182 33.16 -9.57 21.83
C ASN A 182 33.98 -8.53 22.59
N ASN A 183 34.13 -8.75 23.89
CA ASN A 183 35.34 -8.32 24.58
C ASN A 183 35.63 -9.19 25.80
N ASN A 184 36.92 -9.35 26.06
CA ASN A 184 37.62 -10.15 27.08
C ASN A 184 37.99 -11.58 26.66
N ASN A 185 39.24 -12.05 26.79
CA ASN A 185 40.29 -11.59 27.72
C ASN A 185 41.71 -12.07 27.34
N ASN A 186 42.68 -11.23 27.74
CA ASN A 186 44.00 -11.49 28.32
C ASN A 186 45.10 -12.16 27.46
N ASN A 187 46.17 -11.41 27.13
CA ASN A 187 47.38 -11.08 27.94
C ASN A 187 48.41 -12.21 27.96
N ASP A 188 49.59 -11.96 27.41
CA ASP A 188 50.86 -11.92 28.18
C ASP A 188 52.03 -11.42 27.30
N ASN A 189 52.77 -10.43 27.85
CA ASN A 189 54.23 -10.20 27.84
C ASN A 189 55.03 -10.30 26.51
N ASP A 190 55.92 -9.39 26.12
CA ASP A 190 56.96 -8.66 26.88
C ASP A 190 57.44 -7.40 26.12
N ASN A 191 57.91 -6.40 26.89
CA ASN A 191 59.04 -5.46 26.67
C ASN A 191 59.51 -5.13 25.22
N ASP A 192 59.77 -3.89 24.81
CA ASP A 192 60.61 -2.87 25.44
C ASP A 192 60.54 -1.52 24.68
N ASN A 193 60.84 -0.42 25.40
CA ASN A 193 61.35 0.89 24.94
C ASN A 193 60.43 1.79 24.07
N ASN A 194 60.28 3.10 24.31
CA ASN A 194 61.00 4.03 25.18
C ASN A 194 60.21 5.34 25.26
N ASN A 195 60.26 6.00 26.43
CA ASN A 195 60.30 7.47 26.61
C ASN A 195 59.08 8.29 26.13
N SER A 196 58.41 9.13 26.92
CA SER A 196 58.88 9.98 28.01
C SER A 196 57.67 10.59 28.73
N ASN A 197 57.80 10.78 30.04
CA ASN A 197 57.29 11.86 30.89
C ASN A 197 56.06 12.64 30.40
N ASN A 198 55.03 12.86 31.21
CA ASN A 198 55.17 13.61 32.46
C ASN A 198 53.87 13.53 33.29
N ASN A 199 54.07 13.53 34.61
CA ASN A 199 53.20 14.00 35.71
C ASN A 199 51.88 14.69 35.30
N ASN A 200 50.75 14.53 35.99
CA ASN A 200 50.66 14.69 37.44
C ASN A 200 49.21 14.38 37.89
N ASN A 201 49.12 13.88 39.11
CA ASN A 201 48.12 14.22 40.13
C ASN A 201 46.62 13.89 39.96
N ASN A 202 46.22 12.98 40.83
CA ASN A 202 45.28 13.18 41.94
C ASN A 202 43.76 13.09 41.66
N ASN A 203 43.24 12.00 42.22
CA ASN A 203 42.19 11.96 43.23
C ASN A 203 40.71 11.86 42.83
N ASN A 204 40.06 11.03 43.65
CA ASN A 204 38.66 10.95 44.00
C ASN A 204 37.69 10.30 43.01
N ASN A 205 37.50 9.00 43.28
CA ASN A 205 36.19 8.42 43.52
C ASN A 205 35.16 9.47 43.95
N ASN A 206 34.09 9.61 43.17
CA ASN A 206 32.77 9.84 43.73
C ASN A 206 31.73 9.18 42.83
N ASN A 207 31.22 8.09 43.38
CA ASN A 207 30.05 7.36 42.94
C ASN A 207 28.83 8.28 43.14
N TYR A 208 28.22 8.73 42.05
CA TYR A 208 26.89 9.34 42.07
C TYR A 208 25.99 8.53 41.14
N ASN A 209 25.23 7.62 41.74
CA ASN A 209 24.00 7.10 41.17
C ASN A 209 23.07 8.28 40.94
N ASN A 210 22.71 8.53 39.69
CA ASN A 210 21.65 9.45 39.34
C ASN A 210 20.59 8.67 38.57
N ASP A 211 19.64 8.11 39.33
CA ASP A 211 18.36 7.63 38.85
C ASP A 211 17.54 8.84 38.36
N GLY A 212 17.85 9.28 37.15
CA GLY A 212 17.09 10.29 36.43
C GLY A 212 16.04 9.62 35.56
N ASN A 213 14.80 9.65 36.02
CA ASN A 213 13.60 9.32 35.26
C ASN A 213 13.58 10.04 33.90
N ASN A 214 14.02 9.36 32.84
CA ASN A 214 13.76 9.78 31.46
C ASN A 214 12.29 9.45 31.14
N GLN A 215 11.41 10.38 31.51
CA GLN A 215 10.09 10.49 30.89
C GLN A 215 10.31 10.75 29.40
N GLN A 216 10.27 9.68 28.59
CA GLN A 216 10.14 9.78 27.15
C GLN A 216 8.85 10.54 26.87
N GLN A 217 8.98 11.82 26.55
CA GLN A 217 7.92 12.60 25.96
C GLN A 217 7.53 11.89 24.67
N HIS A 218 6.40 11.19 24.70
CA HIS A 218 5.70 10.72 23.52
C HIS A 218 5.36 11.95 22.68
N TYR A 219 6.23 12.29 21.74
CA TYR A 219 5.90 13.20 20.66
C TYR A 219 4.71 12.59 19.92
N LEU A 220 3.58 13.30 19.96
CA LEU A 220 2.36 12.96 19.24
C LEU A 220 2.70 12.83 17.75
N THR A 221 2.77 11.58 17.29
CA THR A 221 3.06 11.23 15.91
C THR A 221 1.94 11.75 15.02
N THR A 222 2.33 12.50 13.99
CA THR A 222 1.55 12.72 12.77
C THR A 222 0.83 11.42 12.42
N THR A 223 -0.48 11.45 12.22
CA THR A 223 -1.32 10.26 12.00
C THR A 223 -0.82 9.43 10.83
N GLN A 224 0.08 8.49 11.09
CA GLN A 224 0.68 7.63 10.08
C GLN A 224 -0.36 6.57 9.70
N PHE A 225 -0.78 6.56 8.44
CA PHE A 225 -1.72 5.54 7.98
C PHE A 225 -1.19 4.12 8.27
N PRO A 226 -2.05 3.19 8.73
CA PRO A 226 -1.63 1.87 9.22
C PRO A 226 -1.07 1.00 8.09
N ASN A 227 -0.16 0.08 8.41
CA ASN A 227 0.46 -0.79 7.39
C ASN A 227 -0.55 -1.69 6.66
N HIS A 228 -1.70 -1.99 7.28
CA HIS A 228 -2.76 -2.76 6.68
C HIS A 228 -4.13 -2.09 6.89
N LEU A 229 -4.94 -2.08 5.82
CA LEU A 229 -6.35 -1.70 5.87
C LEU A 229 -7.19 -2.91 5.48
N ILE A 230 -8.19 -3.24 6.30
CA ILE A 230 -9.08 -4.36 6.07
C ILE A 230 -10.50 -3.82 5.94
N PHE A 231 -11.13 -4.10 4.81
CA PHE A 231 -12.51 -3.74 4.54
C PHE A 231 -13.33 -5.00 4.44
N VAL A 232 -14.38 -5.13 5.25
CA VAL A 232 -15.32 -6.25 5.21
C VAL A 232 -16.69 -5.71 4.88
N SER A 233 -17.25 -6.14 3.75
CA SER A 233 -18.61 -5.78 3.35
C SER A 233 -19.63 -6.41 4.29
N ASN A 234 -20.53 -5.58 4.81
CA ASN A 234 -21.78 -6.09 5.37
C ASN A 234 -22.71 -6.61 4.25
N PHE A 235 -23.84 -7.19 4.65
CA PHE A 235 -24.79 -7.79 3.70
C PHE A 235 -25.29 -6.78 2.65
N ASP A 236 -25.65 -5.57 3.07
CA ASP A 236 -26.16 -4.54 2.15
C ASP A 236 -25.08 -4.07 1.17
N GLN A 237 -23.85 -3.90 1.64
CA GLN A 237 -22.69 -3.57 0.81
C GLN A 237 -22.40 -4.68 -0.20
N PHE A 238 -22.47 -5.94 0.21
CA PHE A 238 -22.31 -7.08 -0.69
C PHE A 238 -23.40 -7.10 -1.77
N ILE A 239 -24.67 -6.94 -1.38
CA ILE A 239 -25.80 -6.89 -2.32
C ILE A 239 -25.66 -5.71 -3.28
N LYS A 240 -25.25 -4.53 -2.78
CA LYS A 240 -25.00 -3.34 -3.59
C LYS A 240 -23.85 -3.57 -4.59
N ALA A 241 -22.73 -4.13 -4.14
CA ALA A 241 -21.59 -4.50 -4.98
C ALA A 241 -21.99 -5.48 -6.09
N ARG A 242 -22.72 -6.54 -5.73
CA ARG A 242 -23.25 -7.53 -6.66
C ARG A 242 -24.21 -6.91 -7.67
N ASN A 243 -25.18 -6.14 -7.22
CA ASN A 243 -26.18 -5.51 -8.10
C ASN A 243 -25.54 -4.51 -9.06
N SER A 244 -24.55 -3.73 -8.61
CA SER A 244 -23.78 -2.84 -9.47
C SER A 244 -23.09 -3.62 -10.59
N MET A 245 -22.41 -4.72 -10.27
CA MET A 245 -21.77 -5.56 -11.28
C MET A 245 -22.79 -6.13 -12.27
N LEU A 246 -23.89 -6.70 -11.78
CA LEU A 246 -24.89 -7.36 -12.62
C LEU A 246 -25.70 -6.40 -13.50
N LYS A 247 -25.94 -5.17 -13.04
CA LYS A 247 -26.79 -4.20 -13.74
C LYS A 247 -26.00 -3.22 -14.59
N CYS A 248 -24.81 -2.83 -14.15
CA CYS A 248 -24.01 -1.78 -14.78
C CYS A 248 -22.94 -2.33 -15.72
N HIS A 249 -22.42 -3.55 -15.54
CA HIS A 249 -21.30 -4.10 -16.34
C HIS A 249 -21.72 -5.20 -17.34
N LYS A 250 -22.82 -5.00 -18.07
CA LYS A 250 -23.43 -6.06 -18.89
C LYS A 250 -22.47 -6.61 -19.94
N SER A 251 -21.70 -5.75 -20.60
CA SER A 251 -20.74 -6.14 -21.65
C SER A 251 -19.53 -6.94 -21.13
N GLN A 252 -19.31 -6.90 -19.80
CA GLN A 252 -18.20 -7.58 -19.12
C GLN A 252 -18.62 -8.91 -18.47
N LEU A 253 -19.93 -9.22 -18.41
CA LEU A 253 -20.47 -10.39 -17.72
C LEU A 253 -20.50 -11.64 -18.60
N VAL A 254 -19.34 -12.25 -18.79
CA VAL A 254 -19.21 -13.62 -19.31
C VAL A 254 -19.46 -14.66 -18.21
N TRP A 255 -19.73 -15.92 -18.57
CA TRP A 255 -20.23 -16.96 -17.65
C TRP A 255 -19.39 -17.12 -16.36
N PHE A 256 -18.06 -17.10 -16.44
CA PHE A 256 -17.19 -17.26 -15.27
C PHE A 256 -17.22 -16.04 -14.32
N ARG A 257 -17.65 -14.86 -14.79
CA ARG A 257 -17.83 -13.68 -13.92
C ARG A 257 -18.99 -13.86 -12.95
N TYR A 258 -20.03 -14.59 -13.32
CA TYR A 258 -21.13 -14.91 -12.41
C TYR A 258 -20.64 -15.77 -11.25
N LEU A 259 -19.80 -16.78 -11.53
CA LEU A 259 -19.16 -17.59 -10.49
C LEU A 259 -18.24 -16.73 -9.61
N TYR A 260 -17.46 -15.83 -10.22
CA TYR A 260 -16.62 -14.89 -9.47
C TYR A 260 -17.44 -14.03 -8.52
N ILE A 261 -18.57 -13.47 -8.95
CA ILE A 261 -19.42 -12.61 -8.11
C ILE A 261 -19.98 -13.38 -6.90
N ILE A 262 -20.23 -14.69 -7.03
CA ILE A 262 -20.79 -15.52 -5.96
C ILE A 262 -19.68 -15.98 -4.99
N PHE A 263 -18.58 -16.47 -5.53
CA PHE A 263 -17.57 -17.20 -4.76
C PHE A 263 -16.35 -16.35 -4.40
N SER A 264 -16.13 -15.22 -5.06
CA SER A 264 -14.91 -14.46 -4.82
C SER A 264 -14.92 -13.80 -3.45
N ARG A 265 -13.84 -14.03 -2.68
CA ARG A 265 -13.63 -13.30 -1.43
C ARG A 265 -13.55 -11.79 -1.64
N TYR A 266 -13.14 -11.31 -2.83
CA TYR A 266 -12.97 -9.87 -3.09
C TYR A 266 -14.30 -9.10 -3.13
N MET A 267 -15.42 -9.82 -3.27
CA MET A 267 -16.76 -9.25 -3.09
C MET A 267 -17.10 -8.99 -1.62
N ILE A 268 -16.35 -9.59 -0.68
CA ILE A 268 -16.64 -9.61 0.74
C ILE A 268 -15.57 -8.91 1.55
N ILE A 269 -14.29 -9.15 1.24
CA ILE A 269 -13.18 -8.64 2.02
C ILE A 269 -12.05 -8.15 1.11
N ASN A 270 -11.53 -6.96 1.41
CA ASN A 270 -10.32 -6.42 0.81
C ASN A 270 -9.27 -6.24 1.90
N VAL A 271 -8.08 -6.76 1.66
CA VAL A 271 -6.90 -6.52 2.49
C VAL A 271 -5.95 -5.69 1.65
N LEU A 272 -5.72 -4.46 2.08
CA LEU A 272 -4.78 -3.56 1.46
C LEU A 272 -3.52 -3.49 2.34
N SER A 273 -2.35 -3.69 1.74
CA SER A 273 -1.07 -3.44 2.40
C SER A 273 -0.50 -2.12 1.92
N LYS A 274 0.11 -1.38 2.85
CA LYS A 274 0.87 -0.18 2.52
C LYS A 274 2.15 -0.59 1.78
N GLU A 275 2.45 0.05 0.66
CA GLU A 275 3.75 -0.07 0.02
C GLU A 275 4.79 0.64 0.90
N LEU A 276 5.79 -0.11 1.34
CA LEU A 276 6.94 0.44 2.04
C LEU A 276 7.86 1.06 0.99
N ILE A 277 8.09 2.36 1.11
CA ILE A 277 8.96 3.16 0.23
C ILE A 277 10.23 3.51 0.99
#